data_AF-A0AAU6B7C0-F1
#
_entry.id   AF-A0AAU6B7C0-F1
#
_cell.length_a   1.000
_cell.length_b   1.000
_cell.length_c   1.000
_cell.angle_alpha   90.00
_cell.angle_beta   90.00
_cell.angle_gamma   90.00
#
_symmetry.space_group_name_H-M   'P 1'
#
loop_
_entity.id
_entity.type
_entity.pdbx_description
1 polymer ?
#
loop_
_entity_poly.entity_id
_entity_poly.type
_entity_poly.pdbx_seq_one_letter_code
_entity_poly.pdbx_strand_id
1 'polypeptide(L)'
;MSTMDKRSALGLTVLGLLAGEPMHAYRIQKLIKDYGKDRVVNVRQRASVYQTIERLLKLELIRVDRVEGHPERTVYGLTDAGLTTAKAWIKDMLATTGNEFPEFPVGLSFLMMLTPQEAAEQLQTRLAAVDARLAEISSVLDGSAGLARLFLVEEEYRHALLVTEQRWLRALIADLHTGSLTWSEESLRQAAAEFDARQEEGQS
;
A
#
# COMPACT_ATOMS: atom_id res chain seq x y z
N MET A 1 -1.03 -23.59 -6.23
CA MET A 1 -0.76 -22.99 -4.91
C MET A 1 -2.07 -22.91 -4.15
N SER A 2 -2.18 -23.59 -3.01
CA SER A 2 -3.36 -23.48 -2.15
C SER A 2 -3.55 -22.04 -1.68
N THR A 3 -4.80 -21.60 -1.55
CA THR A 3 -5.17 -20.27 -1.04
C THR A 3 -4.59 -19.96 0.35
N MET A 4 -4.18 -21.00 1.10
CA MET A 4 -3.51 -20.90 2.40
C MET A 4 -2.05 -20.39 2.32
N ASP A 5 -1.33 -20.61 1.20
CA ASP A 5 0.07 -20.19 1.01
C ASP A 5 0.22 -18.78 0.41
N LYS A 6 -0.89 -18.05 0.24
CA LYS A 6 -0.83 -16.72 -0.36
C LYS A 6 0.00 -15.79 0.52
N ARG A 7 1.03 -15.18 -0.08
CA ARG A 7 1.85 -14.14 0.58
C ARG A 7 0.97 -12.97 1.01
N SER A 8 1.35 -12.35 2.12
CA SER A 8 0.67 -11.18 2.68
C SER A 8 1.69 -10.20 3.22
N ALA A 9 1.52 -8.91 2.97
CA ALA A 9 2.39 -7.86 3.51
C ALA A 9 2.40 -7.88 5.05
N LEU A 10 1.22 -8.05 5.66
CA LEU A 10 1.11 -8.18 7.13
C LEU A 10 1.75 -9.49 7.62
N GLY A 11 1.55 -10.59 6.90
CA GLY A 11 2.18 -11.87 7.21
C GLY A 11 3.71 -11.78 7.21
N LEU A 12 4.29 -11.20 6.16
CA LEU A 12 5.73 -10.98 6.06
C LEU A 12 6.24 -10.04 7.17
N THR A 13 5.48 -9.01 7.52
CA THR A 13 5.83 -8.09 8.62
C THR A 13 5.92 -8.84 9.95
N VAL A 14 4.94 -9.70 10.27
CA VAL A 14 4.97 -10.52 11.49
C VAL A 14 6.16 -11.48 11.49
N LEU A 15 6.42 -12.17 10.38
CA LEU A 15 7.59 -13.07 10.26
C LEU A 15 8.92 -12.31 10.43
N GLY A 16 9.03 -11.12 9.84
CA GLY A 16 10.22 -10.28 9.95
C GLY A 16 10.48 -9.78 11.38
N LEU A 17 9.43 -9.37 12.11
CA LEU A 17 9.56 -8.98 13.51
C LEU A 17 10.01 -10.16 14.38
N LEU A 18 9.42 -11.33 14.17
CA LEU A 18 9.77 -12.56 14.91
C LEU A 18 11.14 -13.13 14.53
N ALA A 19 11.71 -12.75 13.39
CA ALA A 19 13.08 -13.08 13.02
C ALA A 19 14.12 -12.37 13.91
N GLY A 20 13.75 -11.23 14.50
CA GLY A 20 14.60 -10.51 15.46
C GLY A 20 14.58 -11.16 16.83
N GLU A 21 13.39 -11.32 17.42
CA GLU A 21 13.23 -12.00 18.72
C GLU A 21 11.80 -12.54 18.90
N PRO A 22 11.61 -13.62 19.69
CA PRO A 22 10.28 -14.07 20.10
C PRO A 22 9.53 -13.00 20.91
N MET A 23 8.26 -12.77 20.61
CA MET A 23 7.46 -11.72 21.27
C MET A 23 5.96 -12.01 21.29
N HIS A 24 5.25 -11.33 22.19
CA HIS A 24 3.80 -11.41 22.29
C HIS A 24 3.08 -10.61 21.20
N ALA A 25 1.84 -11.00 20.88
CA ALA A 25 0.97 -10.31 19.91
C ALA A 25 0.85 -8.80 20.14
N TYR A 26 0.77 -8.36 21.41
CA TYR A 26 0.70 -6.93 21.74
C TYR A 26 1.98 -6.17 21.33
N ARG A 27 3.16 -6.78 21.54
CA ARG A 27 4.43 -6.16 21.13
C ARG A 27 4.57 -6.11 19.61
N ILE A 28 4.11 -7.15 18.90
CA ILE A 28 4.02 -7.16 17.44
C ILE A 28 3.16 -5.99 16.96
N GLN A 29 1.96 -5.81 17.53
CA GLN A 29 1.08 -4.68 17.18
C GLN A 29 1.72 -3.33 17.44
N LYS A 30 2.39 -3.18 18.59
CA LYS A 30 3.09 -1.95 18.95
C LYS A 30 4.21 -1.64 17.96
N LEU A 31 5.08 -2.59 17.64
CA LEU A 31 6.19 -2.40 16.70
C LEU A 31 5.72 -2.11 15.28
N ILE A 32 4.63 -2.73 14.82
CA ILE A 32 4.02 -2.40 13.52
C ILE A 32 3.61 -0.93 13.46
N LYS A 33 3.05 -0.39 14.55
CA LYS A 33 2.67 1.02 14.65
C LYS A 33 3.90 1.93 14.77
N ASP A 34 4.85 1.57 15.63
CA ASP A 34 6.02 2.40 15.95
C ASP A 34 7.00 2.49 14.78
N TYR A 35 7.14 1.44 13.95
CA TYR A 35 8.00 1.46 12.75
C TYR A 35 7.37 2.16 11.54
N GLY A 36 6.22 2.83 11.70
CA GLY A 36 5.53 3.49 10.58
C GLY A 36 5.08 2.51 9.49
N LYS A 37 5.02 1.20 9.79
CA LYS A 37 4.58 0.18 8.83
C LYS A 37 3.07 0.23 8.59
N ASP A 38 2.32 1.02 9.36
CA ASP A 38 0.98 1.47 9.03
C ASP A 38 0.90 2.32 7.75
N ARG A 39 2.04 2.86 7.29
CA ARG A 39 2.16 3.59 6.01
C ARG A 39 2.34 2.67 4.79
N VAL A 40 2.80 1.43 4.99
CA VAL A 40 3.17 0.48 3.90
C VAL A 40 2.37 -0.81 3.95
N VAL A 41 1.78 -1.13 5.09
CA VAL A 41 0.83 -2.23 5.27
C VAL A 41 -0.46 -1.60 5.74
N ASN A 42 -1.58 -1.91 5.07
CA ASN A 42 -2.90 -1.47 5.51
C ASN A 42 -3.29 -2.23 6.80
N VAL A 43 -2.84 -1.71 7.96
CA VAL A 43 -3.17 -2.25 9.29
C VAL A 43 -4.46 -1.60 9.83
N ARG A 44 -5.36 -1.11 8.97
CA ARG A 44 -6.59 -0.39 9.37
C ARG A 44 -7.47 -1.16 10.35
N GLN A 45 -7.26 -2.46 10.56
CA GLN A 45 -8.02 -3.26 11.52
C GLN A 45 -7.11 -4.02 12.51
N ARG A 46 -7.21 -3.73 13.81
CA ARG A 46 -6.52 -4.45 14.90
C ARG A 46 -6.75 -5.98 14.87
N ALA A 47 -7.93 -6.41 14.41
CA ALA A 47 -8.28 -7.83 14.26
C ALA A 47 -7.37 -8.57 13.26
N SER A 48 -6.82 -7.87 12.26
CA SER A 48 -6.00 -8.47 11.21
C SER A 48 -4.71 -9.09 11.72
N VAL A 49 -4.11 -8.56 12.80
CA VAL A 49 -2.85 -9.08 13.35
C VAL A 49 -3.09 -10.44 14.03
N TYR A 50 -4.15 -10.56 14.83
CA TYR A 50 -4.47 -11.82 15.50
C TYR A 50 -4.85 -12.91 14.47
N GLN A 51 -5.68 -12.58 13.48
CA GLN A 51 -6.01 -13.49 12.38
C GLN A 51 -4.76 -13.91 11.58
N THR A 52 -3.83 -12.98 11.38
CA THR A 52 -2.55 -13.28 10.73
C THR A 52 -1.71 -14.24 11.56
N ILE A 53 -1.60 -14.02 12.87
CA ILE A 53 -0.89 -14.92 13.79
C ILE A 53 -1.51 -16.32 13.77
N GLU A 54 -2.83 -16.43 13.89
CA GLU A 54 -3.53 -17.71 13.82
C GLU A 54 -3.27 -18.44 12.50
N ARG A 55 -3.28 -17.71 11.37
CA ARG A 55 -2.95 -18.29 10.06
C ARG A 55 -1.50 -18.76 10.01
N LEU A 56 -0.55 -17.96 10.47
CA LEU A 56 0.88 -18.33 10.47
C LEU A 56 1.18 -19.52 11.38
N LEU A 57 0.44 -19.68 12.50
CA LEU A 57 0.49 -20.89 13.34
C LEU A 57 -0.03 -22.12 12.60
N LYS A 58 -1.19 -22.01 11.91
CA LYS A 58 -1.76 -23.11 11.11
C LYS A 58 -0.86 -23.55 9.97
N LEU A 59 -0.04 -22.63 9.44
CA LEU A 59 0.97 -22.90 8.42
C LEU A 59 2.33 -23.34 8.99
N GLU A 60 2.45 -23.46 10.32
CA GLU A 60 3.69 -23.83 11.02
C GLU A 60 4.88 -22.87 10.74
N LEU A 61 4.58 -21.65 10.28
CA LEU A 61 5.58 -20.61 10.00
C LEU A 61 6.01 -19.89 11.28
N ILE A 62 5.18 -19.95 12.31
CA ILE A 62 5.50 -19.52 13.67
C ILE A 62 5.04 -20.60 14.64
N ARG A 63 5.57 -20.59 15.86
CA ARG A 63 5.20 -21.49 16.94
C ARG A 63 4.92 -20.72 18.22
N VAL A 64 4.22 -21.36 19.15
CA VAL A 64 4.24 -20.92 20.55
C VAL A 64 5.62 -21.25 21.10
N ASP A 65 6.35 -20.22 21.51
CA ASP A 65 7.68 -20.37 22.08
C ASP A 65 7.59 -20.67 23.58
N ARG A 66 6.76 -19.88 24.29
CA ARG A 66 6.50 -20.01 25.72
C ARG A 66 5.26 -19.21 26.14
N VAL A 67 4.78 -19.46 27.35
CA VAL A 67 3.71 -18.69 28.00
C VAL A 67 4.33 -18.00 29.22
N GLU A 68 4.17 -16.67 29.32
CA GLU A 68 4.76 -15.86 30.38
C GLU A 68 3.72 -15.01 31.12
N GLY A 69 4.00 -14.68 32.38
CA GLY A 69 3.34 -13.59 33.13
C GLY A 69 2.04 -13.92 33.86
N HIS A 70 1.50 -12.89 34.54
CA HIS A 70 0.16 -12.83 35.13
C HIS A 70 -0.45 -11.46 34.78
N PRO A 71 -1.49 -11.36 33.93
CA PRO A 71 -2.15 -12.45 33.20
C PRO A 71 -1.22 -13.14 32.18
N GLU A 72 -1.51 -14.41 31.88
CA GLU A 72 -0.76 -15.23 30.92
C GLU A 72 -0.72 -14.59 29.52
N ARG A 73 0.47 -14.56 28.92
CA ARG A 73 0.70 -14.05 27.56
C ARG A 73 1.52 -15.05 26.76
N THR A 74 0.99 -15.44 25.60
CA THR A 74 1.69 -16.31 24.65
C THR A 74 2.80 -15.55 23.93
N VAL A 75 4.03 -16.04 24.01
CA VAL A 75 5.16 -15.59 23.20
C VAL A 75 5.19 -16.44 21.93
N TYR A 76 5.28 -15.79 20.78
CA TYR A 76 5.45 -16.47 19.50
C TYR A 76 6.90 -16.41 19.05
N GLY A 77 7.37 -17.47 18.38
CA GLY A 77 8.71 -17.55 17.79
C GLY A 77 8.65 -17.98 16.32
N LEU A 78 9.63 -17.54 15.53
CA LEU A 78 9.76 -17.92 14.12
C LEU A 78 10.30 -19.35 13.96
N THR A 79 9.77 -20.13 13.02
CA THR A 79 10.30 -21.45 12.64
C THR A 79 11.24 -21.36 11.44
N ASP A 80 12.04 -22.40 11.17
CA ASP A 80 12.90 -22.47 9.98
C ASP A 80 12.08 -22.44 8.67
N ALA A 81 10.92 -23.08 8.68
CA ALA A 81 9.94 -23.00 7.59
C ALA A 81 9.43 -21.55 7.43
N GLY A 82 9.16 -20.86 8.54
CA GLY A 82 8.81 -19.44 8.58
C GLY A 82 9.85 -18.54 7.94
N LEU A 83 11.12 -18.71 8.30
CA LEU A 83 12.23 -17.94 7.73
C LEU A 83 12.40 -18.20 6.23
N THR A 84 12.32 -19.47 5.81
CA THR A 84 12.41 -19.87 4.40
C THR A 84 11.27 -19.25 3.60
N THR A 85 10.06 -19.28 4.14
CA THR A 85 8.86 -18.71 3.53
C THR A 85 8.94 -17.19 3.44
N ALA A 86 9.41 -16.51 4.49
CA ALA A 86 9.62 -15.07 4.48
C ALA A 86 10.57 -14.64 3.35
N LYS A 87 11.69 -15.36 3.18
CA LYS A 87 12.64 -15.12 2.08
C LYS A 87 12.01 -15.35 0.70
N ALA A 88 11.21 -16.40 0.55
CA ALA A 88 10.49 -16.67 -0.71
C ALA A 88 9.48 -15.55 -1.02
N TRP A 89 8.72 -15.10 -0.02
CA TRP A 89 7.76 -14.00 -0.17
C TRP A 89 8.45 -12.68 -0.51
N ILE A 90 9.60 -12.35 0.10
CA ILE A 90 10.40 -11.17 -0.25
C ILE A 90 10.82 -11.23 -1.72
N LYS A 91 11.37 -12.37 -2.16
CA LYS A 91 11.79 -12.54 -3.56
C LYS A 91 10.63 -12.36 -4.53
N ASP A 92 9.48 -12.97 -4.26
CA ASP A 92 8.29 -12.84 -5.10
C ASP A 92 7.72 -11.41 -5.09
N MET A 93 7.67 -10.75 -3.93
CA MET A 93 7.24 -9.35 -3.80
C MET A 93 8.13 -8.39 -4.60
N LEU A 94 9.44 -8.61 -4.63
CA LEU A 94 10.37 -7.78 -5.39
C LEU A 94 10.36 -8.08 -6.89
N ALA A 95 10.09 -9.33 -7.28
CA ALA A 95 10.15 -9.77 -8.67
C ALA A 95 8.85 -9.55 -9.46
N THR A 96 7.73 -9.30 -8.78
CA THR A 96 6.41 -9.24 -9.42
C THR A 96 5.70 -7.92 -9.15
N THR A 97 5.04 -7.40 -10.18
CA THR A 97 4.06 -6.31 -10.06
C THR A 97 2.74 -6.93 -9.60
N GLY A 98 2.55 -7.07 -8.29
CA GLY A 98 1.27 -7.55 -7.76
C GLY A 98 0.12 -6.62 -8.14
N ASN A 99 -1.12 -7.12 -8.11
CA ASN A 99 -2.30 -6.26 -8.21
C ASN A 99 -2.51 -5.52 -6.88
N GLU A 100 -1.80 -4.41 -6.71
CA GLU A 100 -2.21 -3.38 -5.77
C GLU A 100 -3.44 -2.69 -6.37
N PHE A 101 -4.54 -2.64 -5.63
CA PHE A 101 -5.76 -1.95 -6.04
C PHE A 101 -5.88 -0.63 -5.27
N PRO A 102 -5.08 0.39 -5.61
CA PRO A 102 -5.18 1.70 -4.96
C PRO A 102 -6.55 2.33 -5.21
N GLU A 103 -7.11 2.97 -4.19
CA GLU A 103 -8.41 3.67 -4.28
C GLU A 103 -8.38 4.85 -5.27
N PHE A 104 -7.20 5.47 -5.45
CA PHE A 104 -7.09 6.68 -6.26
C PHE A 104 -7.36 6.46 -7.76
N PRO A 105 -6.75 5.48 -8.45
CA PRO A 105 -7.13 5.12 -9.82
C PRO A 105 -8.61 4.75 -9.97
N VAL A 106 -9.24 4.14 -8.96
CA VAL A 106 -10.69 3.90 -8.99
C VAL A 106 -11.44 5.22 -9.03
N GLY A 107 -11.09 6.19 -8.17
CA GLY A 107 -11.66 7.54 -8.22
C GLY A 107 -11.45 8.23 -9.57
N LEU A 108 -10.27 8.06 -10.19
CA LEU A 108 -9.97 8.58 -11.53
C LEU A 108 -10.89 7.98 -12.60
N SER A 109 -11.15 6.67 -12.55
CA SER A 109 -12.05 5.99 -13.49
C SER A 109 -13.49 6.50 -13.47
N PHE A 110 -13.90 7.17 -12.38
CA PHE A 110 -15.24 7.73 -12.22
C PHE A 110 -15.24 9.27 -12.13
N LEU A 111 -14.18 9.94 -12.59
CA LEU A 111 -14.08 11.42 -12.58
C LEU A 111 -15.28 12.11 -13.22
N MET A 112 -15.83 11.52 -14.28
CA MET A 112 -16.99 12.01 -15.02
C MET A 112 -18.28 12.12 -14.18
N MET A 113 -18.32 11.52 -12.99
CA MET A 113 -19.41 11.70 -12.03
C MET A 113 -19.35 13.02 -11.27
N LEU A 114 -18.24 13.76 -11.39
CA LEU A 114 -18.05 15.11 -10.88
C LEU A 114 -18.04 16.10 -12.04
N THR A 115 -18.29 17.37 -11.76
CA THR A 115 -17.94 18.45 -12.69
C THR A 115 -16.42 18.61 -12.79
N PRO A 116 -15.88 19.15 -13.90
CA PRO A 116 -14.44 19.44 -14.01
C PRO A 116 -13.90 20.31 -12.86
N GLN A 117 -14.71 21.25 -12.37
CA GLN A 117 -14.40 22.12 -11.24
C GLN A 117 -14.28 21.33 -9.93
N GLU A 118 -15.28 20.51 -9.60
CA GLU A 118 -15.25 19.66 -8.39
C GLU A 118 -14.07 18.68 -8.42
N ALA A 119 -13.81 18.08 -9.58
CA ALA A 119 -12.65 17.22 -9.78
C ALA A 119 -11.34 17.95 -9.50
N ALA A 120 -11.15 19.16 -10.05
CA ALA A 120 -9.96 19.97 -9.83
C ALA A 120 -9.76 20.30 -8.35
N GLU A 121 -10.83 20.66 -7.61
CA GLU A 121 -10.77 20.96 -6.18
C GLU A 121 -10.33 19.74 -5.34
N GLN A 122 -10.86 18.55 -5.62
CA GLN A 122 -10.44 17.33 -4.92
C GLN A 122 -8.99 16.93 -5.26
N LEU A 123 -8.59 17.10 -6.52
CA LEU A 123 -7.21 16.84 -6.95
C LEU A 123 -6.22 17.83 -6.34
N GLN A 124 -6.58 19.09 -6.15
CA GLN A 124 -5.77 20.07 -5.40
C GLN A 124 -5.60 19.68 -3.94
N THR A 125 -6.67 19.22 -3.28
CA THR A 125 -6.60 18.71 -1.90
C THR A 125 -5.64 17.54 -1.81
N ARG A 126 -5.69 16.62 -2.78
CA ARG A 126 -4.74 15.51 -2.87
C ARG A 126 -3.30 15.99 -3.11
N LEU A 127 -3.10 16.95 -4.01
CA LEU A 127 -1.78 17.53 -4.30
C LEU A 127 -1.14 18.14 -3.05
N ALA A 128 -1.89 18.92 -2.26
CA ALA A 128 -1.39 19.47 -1.01
C ALA A 128 -0.96 18.37 -0.02
N ALA A 129 -1.71 17.27 0.06
CA ALA A 129 -1.35 16.13 0.89
C ALA A 129 -0.12 15.37 0.37
N VAL A 130 0.07 15.28 -0.96
CA VAL A 130 1.30 14.74 -1.58
C VAL A 130 2.50 15.63 -1.29
N ASP A 131 2.36 16.96 -1.42
CA ASP A 131 3.40 17.95 -1.12
C ASP A 131 3.88 17.82 0.34
N ALA A 132 2.95 17.71 1.29
CA ALA A 132 3.27 17.53 2.70
C ALA A 132 4.06 16.24 2.97
N ARG A 133 3.70 15.13 2.30
CA ARG A 133 4.39 13.83 2.44
C ARG A 133 5.78 13.85 1.81
N LEU A 134 5.94 14.53 0.67
CA LEU A 134 7.26 14.74 0.07
C LEU A 134 8.18 15.51 0.99
N ALA A 135 7.69 16.58 1.63
CA ALA A 135 8.47 17.36 2.58
C ALA A 135 8.90 16.51 3.81
N GLU A 136 8.00 15.67 4.32
CA GLU A 136 8.31 14.75 5.42
C GLU A 136 9.43 13.77 5.05
N ILE A 137 9.30 13.08 3.90
CA ILE A 137 10.29 12.09 3.46
C ILE A 137 11.63 12.76 3.12
N SER A 138 11.60 13.93 2.49
CA SER A 138 12.82 14.69 2.17
C SER A 138 13.59 15.03 3.46
N SER A 139 12.87 15.48 4.50
CA SER A 139 13.48 15.75 5.82
C SER A 139 14.14 14.52 6.44
N VAL A 140 13.50 13.34 6.33
CA VAL A 140 14.07 12.07 6.80
C VAL A 140 15.34 11.71 6.01
N LEU A 141 15.30 11.84 4.69
CA LEU A 141 16.43 11.53 3.82
C LEU A 141 17.61 12.50 4.06
N ASP A 142 17.34 13.80 4.19
CA ASP A 142 18.35 14.82 4.46
C ASP A 142 18.99 14.64 5.85
N GLY A 143 18.20 14.23 6.84
CA GLY A 143 18.64 13.95 8.21
C GLY A 143 19.35 12.61 8.40
N SER A 144 19.49 11.79 7.36
CA SER A 144 19.99 10.41 7.46
C SER A 144 21.50 10.25 7.30
N ALA A 145 22.27 11.33 7.45
CA ALA A 145 23.72 11.31 7.32
C ALA A 145 24.35 10.24 8.23
N GLY A 146 25.11 9.31 7.62
CA GLY A 146 25.77 8.21 8.33
C GLY A 146 24.95 6.93 8.46
N LEU A 147 23.68 6.89 8.04
CA LEU A 147 22.92 5.65 7.92
C LEU A 147 23.30 4.89 6.64
N ALA A 148 23.36 3.56 6.72
CA ALA A 148 23.54 2.73 5.54
C ALA A 148 22.31 2.86 4.63
N ARG A 149 22.53 3.07 3.32
CA ARG A 149 21.47 3.21 2.31
C ARG A 149 20.43 2.09 2.36
N LEU A 150 20.83 0.88 2.77
CA LEU A 150 19.92 -0.26 2.96
C LEU A 150 18.69 0.09 3.82
N PHE A 151 18.85 0.96 4.83
CA PHE A 151 17.76 1.40 5.70
C PHE A 151 16.92 2.55 5.11
N LEU A 152 17.32 3.08 3.96
CA LEU A 152 16.67 4.22 3.28
C LEU A 152 15.96 3.82 1.98
N VAL A 153 16.22 2.63 1.43
CA VAL A 153 15.68 2.18 0.13
C VAL A 153 14.15 2.32 0.04
N GLU A 154 13.44 2.02 1.13
CA GLU A 154 11.98 2.16 1.20
C GLU A 154 11.54 3.63 1.13
N GLU A 155 12.26 4.55 1.78
CA GLU A 155 12.01 6.00 1.70
C GLU A 155 12.32 6.55 0.30
N GLU A 156 13.43 6.12 -0.32
CA GLU A 156 13.80 6.48 -1.68
C GLU A 156 12.69 6.10 -2.68
N TYR A 157 12.17 4.87 -2.58
CA TYR A 157 11.07 4.40 -3.42
C TYR A 157 9.79 5.22 -3.21
N ARG A 158 9.38 5.46 -1.96
CA ARG A 158 8.19 6.27 -1.65
C ARG A 158 8.32 7.71 -2.15
N HIS A 159 9.50 8.31 -1.99
CA HIS A 159 9.79 9.64 -2.52
C HIS A 159 9.63 9.68 -4.05
N ALA A 160 10.23 8.72 -4.77
CA ALA A 160 10.17 8.65 -6.23
C ALA A 160 8.72 8.55 -6.77
N LEU A 161 7.89 7.73 -6.13
CA LEU A 161 6.46 7.62 -6.49
C LEU A 161 5.71 8.93 -6.26
N LEU A 162 5.89 9.56 -5.10
CA LEU A 162 5.20 10.81 -4.78
C LEU A 162 5.63 11.97 -5.67
N VAL A 163 6.91 12.05 -6.07
CA VAL A 163 7.38 13.05 -7.05
C VAL A 163 6.67 12.86 -8.40
N THR A 164 6.54 11.61 -8.83
CA THR A 164 5.85 11.27 -10.08
C THR A 164 4.38 11.66 -10.01
N GLU A 165 3.71 11.30 -8.91
CA GLU A 165 2.30 11.63 -8.69
C GLU A 165 2.07 13.14 -8.59
N GLN A 166 2.92 13.87 -7.86
CA GLN A 166 2.85 15.33 -7.74
C GLN A 166 2.91 16.00 -9.12
N ARG A 167 3.87 15.58 -9.95
CA ARG A 167 4.03 16.11 -11.32
C ARG A 167 2.77 15.87 -12.15
N TRP A 168 2.26 14.65 -12.10
CA TRP A 168 1.07 14.26 -12.85
C TRP A 168 -0.19 15.02 -12.38
N LEU A 169 -0.38 15.16 -11.06
CA LEU A 169 -1.49 15.93 -10.48
C LEU A 169 -1.45 17.39 -10.92
N ARG A 170 -0.28 18.04 -10.88
CA ARG A 170 -0.12 19.44 -11.31
C ARG A 170 -0.51 19.62 -12.78
N ALA A 171 -0.12 18.69 -13.65
CA ALA A 171 -0.48 18.72 -15.07
C ALA A 171 -2.00 18.56 -15.26
N LEU A 172 -2.60 17.53 -14.66
CA LEU A 172 -4.03 17.26 -14.79
C LEU A 172 -4.90 18.42 -14.25
N ILE A 173 -4.52 19.00 -13.10
CA ILE A 173 -5.21 20.15 -12.53
C ILE A 173 -5.12 21.37 -13.48
N ALA A 174 -3.97 21.59 -14.12
CA ALA A 174 -3.82 22.66 -15.11
C ALA A 174 -4.70 22.42 -16.35
N ASP A 175 -4.79 21.18 -16.83
CA ASP A 175 -5.65 20.83 -17.96
C ASP A 175 -7.14 21.09 -17.63
N LEU A 176 -7.57 20.75 -16.41
CA LEU A 176 -8.92 21.01 -15.92
C LEU A 176 -9.22 22.51 -15.79
N HIS A 177 -8.30 23.29 -15.22
CA HIS A 177 -8.48 24.75 -15.06
C HIS A 177 -8.49 25.50 -16.38
N THR A 178 -7.66 25.07 -17.34
CA THR A 178 -7.61 25.70 -18.67
C THR A 178 -8.76 25.26 -19.57
N GLY A 179 -9.51 24.23 -19.18
CA GLY A 179 -10.52 23.59 -20.01
C GLY A 179 -9.94 22.73 -21.15
N SER A 180 -8.62 22.51 -21.16
CA SER A 180 -7.96 21.58 -22.08
C SER A 180 -8.42 20.14 -21.84
N LEU A 181 -8.79 19.84 -20.60
CA LEU A 181 -9.60 18.68 -20.23
C LEU A 181 -10.91 19.18 -19.60
N THR A 182 -12.04 18.86 -20.24
CA THR A 182 -13.37 19.23 -19.74
C THR A 182 -14.41 18.25 -20.26
N TRP A 183 -15.60 18.26 -19.65
CA TRP A 183 -16.74 17.46 -20.09
C TRP A 183 -18.05 18.13 -19.66
N SER A 184 -19.11 17.80 -20.39
CA SER A 184 -20.50 18.08 -20.06
C SER A 184 -21.32 16.80 -20.15
N GLU A 185 -22.52 16.79 -19.57
CA GLU A 185 -23.43 15.65 -19.70
C GLU A 185 -23.72 15.30 -21.17
N GLU A 186 -23.79 16.32 -22.03
CA GLU A 186 -23.97 16.17 -23.47
C GLU A 186 -22.75 15.54 -24.14
N SER A 187 -21.53 16.04 -23.86
CA SER A 187 -20.32 15.48 -24.46
C SER A 187 -20.07 14.04 -24.03
N LEU A 188 -20.43 13.68 -22.79
CA LEU A 188 -20.35 12.32 -22.29
C LEU A 188 -21.36 11.39 -22.96
N ARG A 189 -22.62 11.84 -23.15
CA ARG A 189 -23.63 11.07 -23.90
C ARG A 189 -23.20 10.84 -25.35
N GLN A 190 -22.63 11.85 -25.99
CA GLN A 190 -22.11 11.72 -27.35
C GLN A 190 -20.94 10.71 -27.41
N ALA A 191 -19.97 10.83 -26.51
CA ALA A 191 -18.82 9.91 -26.47
C ALA A 191 -19.25 8.46 -26.23
N ALA A 192 -20.27 8.22 -25.39
CA ALA A 192 -20.83 6.89 -25.17
C ALA A 192 -21.46 6.32 -26.46
N ALA A 193 -22.28 7.11 -27.15
CA ALA A 193 -22.90 6.70 -28.41
C ALA A 193 -21.87 6.39 -29.50
N GLU A 194 -20.80 7.19 -29.59
CA GLU A 194 -19.69 6.93 -30.53
C GLU A 194 -18.90 5.66 -30.19
N PHE A 195 -18.74 5.36 -28.91
CA PHE A 195 -18.08 4.13 -28.46
C PHE A 195 -18.89 2.89 -28.83
N ASP A 196 -20.20 2.92 -28.58
CA ASP A 196 -21.11 1.81 -28.90
C ASP A 196 -21.16 1.55 -30.42
N ALA A 197 -21.26 2.61 -31.24
CA ALA A 197 -21.25 2.48 -32.70
C ALA A 197 -19.95 1.81 -33.23
N ARG A 198 -18.79 2.17 -32.67
CA ARG A 198 -17.50 1.56 -33.06
C ARG A 198 -17.37 0.08 -32.63
N GLN A 199 -18.03 -0.31 -31.55
CA GLN A 199 -18.07 -1.71 -31.09
C GLN A 199 -18.91 -2.57 -32.03
N GLU A 200 -20.02 -2.04 -32.55
CA GLU A 200 -20.89 -2.73 -33.50
C GLU A 200 -20.23 -2.90 -34.89
N GLU A 201 -19.49 -1.88 -35.35
CA GLU A 201 -18.74 -1.94 -36.62
C GLU A 201 -17.55 -2.90 -36.57
N GLY A 202 -16.89 -3.05 -35.41
CA GLY A 202 -15.75 -3.97 -35.24
C GLY A 202 -16.12 -5.44 -35.06
N GLN A 203 -17.41 -5.75 -34.91
CA GLN A 203 -17.95 -7.11 -34.77
C GLN A 203 -18.58 -7.66 -36.08
N SER A 204 -18.64 -6.84 -37.14
CA SER A 204 -19.10 -7.22 -38.49
C SER A 204 -17.92 -7.51 -39.43
#